data_AF-A0A9W6X9X0-F1
#
_entry.id   AF-A0A9W6X9X0-F1
#
_cell.length_a   1.000
_cell.length_b   1.000
_cell.length_c   1.000
_cell.angle_alpha   90.00
_cell.angle_beta   90.00
_cell.angle_gamma   90.00
#
_symmetry.space_group_name_H-M   'P 1'
#
loop_
_entity.id
_entity.type
_entity.pdbx_description
1 polymer ?
#
loop_
_entity_poly.entity_id
_entity_poly.type
_entity_poly.pdbx_seq_one_letter_code
_entity_poly.pdbx_strand_id
1 'polypeptide(L)'
;MRKLKTVERVAKLKQHGCTYKPVPLHELRWSGCYRMLQRFEGFRPYLHHFQDDSEVDRDLPADAEADGIRRVPFVDLIASVSEQRKISELLDEMTAFDVVTGKLQRHDMTVANLRYIFDIVLYDYDNMEKYLAPDADIVECPDFERVLAKIQGGGDFTLLRNDRKTPNKSKRKRAAEALDEKISKKARKRSTRQSKYLDSSWIPATSVVVERFFSTVKSTIGYLRKSMSSETLQVIMFLKLNWDLVTLADVSSAIVQSKDNNEQEVAEQE
;
A
#
# COMPACT_ATOMS: atom_id res chain seq x y z
N MET A 1 -27.41 11.40 -21.12
CA MET A 1 -27.05 10.94 -19.77
C MET A 1 -27.45 11.99 -18.73
N ARG A 2 -28.69 11.96 -18.24
CA ARG A 2 -29.09 12.79 -17.10
C ARG A 2 -28.45 12.18 -15.85
N LYS A 3 -27.53 12.91 -15.23
CA LYS A 3 -26.94 12.54 -13.94
C LYS A 3 -28.10 12.43 -12.94
N LEU A 4 -28.02 11.44 -12.04
CA LEU A 4 -28.79 11.40 -10.77
C LEU A 4 -28.95 12.83 -10.24
N LYS A 5 -30.06 13.19 -9.57
CA LYS A 5 -30.29 14.44 -8.80
C LYS A 5 -29.22 14.69 -7.69
N THR A 6 -27.96 14.67 -8.06
CA THR A 6 -26.79 14.86 -7.22
C THR A 6 -26.37 16.31 -7.22
N VAL A 7 -26.78 17.12 -8.20
CA VAL A 7 -26.42 18.54 -8.26
C VAL A 7 -27.03 19.31 -7.10
N GLU A 8 -28.30 19.10 -6.78
CA GLU A 8 -28.98 19.74 -5.65
C GLU A 8 -28.40 19.31 -4.30
N ARG A 9 -28.24 17.98 -4.10
CA ARG A 9 -27.64 17.44 -2.87
C ARG A 9 -26.19 17.90 -2.66
N VAL A 10 -25.40 17.97 -3.73
CA VAL A 10 -24.03 18.51 -3.71
C VAL A 10 -24.04 20.02 -3.46
N ALA A 11 -24.98 20.77 -4.03
CA ALA A 11 -25.11 22.20 -3.77
C ALA A 11 -25.46 22.46 -2.29
N LYS A 12 -26.38 21.69 -1.73
CA LYS A 12 -26.76 21.73 -0.30
C LYS A 12 -25.57 21.43 0.60
N LEU A 13 -24.79 20.38 0.30
CA LEU A 13 -23.54 20.09 1.01
C LEU A 13 -22.56 21.28 0.99
N LYS A 14 -22.37 21.90 -0.18
CA LYS A 14 -21.48 23.06 -0.33
C LYS A 14 -21.98 24.29 0.44
N GLN A 15 -23.29 24.53 0.47
CA GLN A 15 -23.90 25.62 1.24
C GLN A 15 -23.59 25.49 2.73
N HIS A 16 -23.52 24.26 3.25
CA HIS A 16 -23.14 23.98 4.63
C HIS A 16 -21.63 23.86 4.84
N GLY A 17 -20.80 24.21 3.84
CA GLY A 17 -19.33 24.22 3.96
C GLY A 17 -18.65 22.88 3.71
N CYS A 18 -19.38 21.84 3.28
CA CYS A 18 -18.78 20.56 2.94
C CYS A 18 -18.08 20.61 1.58
N THR A 19 -16.76 20.49 1.59
CA THR A 19 -15.92 20.46 0.37
C THR A 19 -15.59 19.04 -0.10
N TYR A 20 -16.05 18.03 0.65
CA TYR A 20 -15.73 16.63 0.36
C TYR A 20 -16.42 16.14 -0.92
N LYS A 21 -15.67 15.37 -1.70
CA LYS A 21 -16.16 14.72 -2.92
C LYS A 21 -16.40 13.23 -2.66
N PRO A 22 -17.39 12.61 -3.32
CA PRO A 22 -17.59 11.18 -3.23
C PRO A 22 -16.34 10.43 -3.71
N VAL A 23 -16.04 9.31 -3.06
CA VAL A 23 -14.94 8.42 -3.42
C VAL A 23 -15.57 7.15 -3.99
N PRO A 24 -15.26 6.77 -5.24
CA PRO A 24 -15.77 5.52 -5.80
C PRO A 24 -15.12 4.33 -5.10
N LEU A 25 -15.90 3.26 -4.91
CA LEU A 25 -15.38 1.99 -4.44
C LEU A 25 -14.40 1.45 -5.48
N HIS A 26 -13.20 1.10 -5.03
CA HIS A 26 -12.26 0.34 -5.83
C HIS A 26 -12.29 -1.11 -5.34
N GLU A 27 -13.18 -1.93 -5.89
CA GLU A 27 -13.47 -3.30 -5.42
C GLU A 27 -12.21 -4.17 -5.28
N LEU A 28 -11.26 -4.02 -6.19
CA LEU A 28 -10.02 -4.82 -6.21
C LEU A 28 -8.95 -4.34 -5.20
N ARG A 29 -9.21 -3.31 -4.40
CA ARG A 29 -8.25 -2.77 -3.43
C ARG A 29 -8.94 -2.51 -2.10
N TRP A 30 -8.48 -3.18 -1.05
CA TRP A 30 -9.01 -2.99 0.31
C TRP A 30 -8.92 -1.51 0.77
N SER A 31 -7.89 -0.76 0.31
CA SER A 31 -7.76 0.68 0.58
C SER A 31 -8.87 1.54 -0.04
N GLY A 32 -9.59 1.02 -1.05
CA GLY A 32 -10.81 1.62 -1.57
C GLY A 32 -11.91 1.68 -0.52
N CYS A 33 -12.20 0.55 0.15
CA CYS A 33 -13.16 0.49 1.26
C CYS A 33 -12.76 1.42 2.40
N TYR A 34 -11.49 1.39 2.82
CA TYR A 34 -10.97 2.27 3.87
C TYR A 34 -11.19 3.76 3.56
N ARG A 35 -10.82 4.21 2.35
CA ARG A 35 -11.02 5.59 1.91
C ARG A 35 -12.49 6.00 1.85
N MET A 36 -13.38 5.07 1.53
CA MET A 36 -14.83 5.32 1.55
C MET A 36 -15.34 5.52 2.98
N LEU A 37 -14.96 4.67 3.93
CA LEU A 37 -15.35 4.83 5.33
C LEU A 37 -14.77 6.13 5.93
N GLN A 38 -13.51 6.43 5.62
CA GLN A 38 -12.88 7.69 6.01
C GLN A 38 -13.63 8.90 5.43
N ARG A 39 -14.08 8.78 4.16
CA ARG A 39 -14.89 9.82 3.52
C ARG A 39 -16.27 9.95 4.16
N PHE A 40 -16.88 8.84 4.55
CA PHE A 40 -18.17 8.82 5.24
C PHE A 40 -18.11 9.58 6.57
N GLU A 41 -17.08 9.37 7.39
CA GLU A 41 -16.87 10.16 8.62
C GLU A 41 -16.75 11.67 8.35
N GLY A 42 -16.18 12.06 7.20
CA GLY A 42 -16.18 13.46 6.75
C GLY A 42 -17.58 14.00 6.40
N PHE A 43 -18.47 13.16 5.88
CA PHE A 43 -19.85 13.54 5.57
C PHE A 43 -20.79 13.46 6.78
N ARG A 44 -20.47 12.64 7.78
CA ARG A 44 -21.29 12.37 8.95
C ARG A 44 -21.86 13.62 9.63
N PRO A 45 -21.10 14.73 9.85
CA PRO A 45 -21.65 15.94 10.44
C PRO A 45 -22.78 16.59 9.63
N TYR A 46 -22.84 16.36 8.32
CA TYR A 46 -23.78 17.00 7.40
C TYR A 46 -25.04 16.15 7.12
N LEU A 47 -25.06 14.88 7.55
CA LEU A 47 -26.16 13.96 7.25
C LEU A 47 -27.51 14.43 7.79
N HIS A 48 -27.51 15.15 8.93
CA HIS A 48 -28.73 15.69 9.53
C HIS A 48 -29.48 16.68 8.63
N HIS A 49 -28.77 17.38 7.72
CA HIS A 49 -29.41 18.27 6.76
C HIS A 49 -30.28 17.55 5.72
N PHE A 50 -30.17 16.22 5.62
CA PHE A 50 -30.89 15.41 4.62
C PHE A 50 -31.96 14.50 5.23
N GLN A 51 -32.29 14.67 6.51
CA GLN A 51 -33.34 13.89 7.17
C GLN A 51 -34.72 14.08 6.53
N ASP A 52 -34.97 15.23 5.90
CA ASP A 52 -36.22 15.52 5.19
C ASP A 52 -36.15 15.22 3.67
N ASP A 53 -35.02 14.68 3.17
CA ASP A 53 -34.83 14.43 1.73
C ASP A 53 -35.49 13.09 1.32
N SER A 54 -36.81 13.13 1.21
CA SER A 54 -37.63 11.99 0.75
C SER A 54 -37.83 11.94 -0.77
N GLU A 55 -37.16 12.82 -1.53
CA GLU A 55 -37.33 12.92 -2.98
C GLU A 55 -36.62 11.76 -3.71
N VAL A 56 -37.35 11.10 -4.60
CA VAL A 56 -36.86 10.06 -5.50
C VAL A 56 -36.72 10.58 -6.93
N ASP A 57 -35.96 9.89 -7.77
CA ASP A 57 -35.89 10.22 -9.20
C ASP A 57 -37.22 9.85 -9.87
N ARG A 58 -37.95 10.86 -10.35
CA ARG A 58 -39.24 10.69 -11.05
C ARG A 58 -39.07 10.28 -12.52
N ASP A 59 -37.94 10.61 -13.12
CA ASP A 59 -37.62 10.32 -14.52
C ASP A 59 -36.80 9.02 -14.64
N LEU A 60 -37.45 7.87 -14.42
CA LEU A 60 -36.84 6.56 -14.61
C LEU A 60 -37.28 5.97 -15.95
N PRO A 61 -36.36 5.45 -16.78
CA PRO A 61 -36.75 4.78 -18.01
C PRO A 61 -37.53 3.49 -17.68
N ALA A 62 -38.42 3.07 -18.59
CA ALA A 62 -39.38 2.00 -18.33
C ALA A 62 -38.72 0.62 -18.07
N ASP A 63 -37.46 0.47 -18.47
CA ASP A 63 -36.59 -0.68 -18.27
C ASP A 63 -35.75 -0.61 -16.98
N ALA A 64 -35.87 0.44 -16.17
CA ALA A 64 -35.12 0.58 -14.93
C ALA A 64 -35.57 -0.47 -13.88
N GLU A 65 -34.61 -1.21 -13.34
CA GLU A 65 -34.80 -2.20 -12.27
C GLU A 65 -35.77 -1.71 -11.18
N ALA A 66 -36.68 -2.61 -10.77
CA ALA A 66 -37.67 -2.34 -9.74
C ALA A 66 -37.02 -1.96 -8.40
N ASP A 67 -35.85 -2.51 -8.10
CA ASP A 67 -35.08 -2.27 -6.86
C ASP A 67 -33.91 -1.27 -7.03
N GLY A 68 -33.91 -0.50 -8.12
CA GLY A 68 -32.84 0.47 -8.36
C GLY A 68 -32.76 1.54 -7.26
N ILE A 69 -31.54 1.82 -6.76
CA ILE A 69 -31.23 2.83 -5.71
C ILE A 69 -31.86 4.21 -5.98
N ARG A 70 -32.16 4.52 -7.23
CA ARG A 70 -32.84 5.76 -7.66
C ARG A 70 -34.30 5.89 -7.20
N ARG A 71 -34.94 4.76 -6.89
CA ARG A 71 -36.32 4.66 -6.39
C ARG A 71 -36.38 4.72 -4.86
N VAL A 72 -35.24 4.67 -4.18
CA VAL A 72 -35.16 4.76 -2.72
C VAL A 72 -34.93 6.21 -2.32
N PRO A 73 -35.74 6.77 -1.40
CA PRO A 73 -35.52 8.09 -0.82
C PRO A 73 -34.12 8.19 -0.21
N PHE A 74 -33.47 9.35 -0.31
CA PHE A 74 -32.11 9.48 0.23
C PHE A 74 -32.08 9.34 1.75
N VAL A 75 -33.11 9.83 2.45
CA VAL A 75 -33.27 9.65 3.89
C VAL A 75 -33.17 8.18 4.31
N ASP A 76 -33.73 7.26 3.53
CA ASP A 76 -33.73 5.82 3.83
C ASP A 76 -32.35 5.17 3.58
N LEU A 77 -31.47 5.85 2.84
CA LEU A 77 -30.08 5.44 2.59
C LEU A 77 -29.11 6.00 3.66
N ILE A 78 -29.57 6.90 4.54
CA ILE A 78 -28.75 7.42 5.62
C ILE A 78 -28.63 6.34 6.69
N ALA A 79 -27.40 5.85 6.89
CA ALA A 79 -27.11 4.89 7.95
C ALA A 79 -27.64 5.38 9.31
N SER A 80 -28.33 4.50 10.03
CA SER A 80 -28.84 4.78 11.38
C SER A 80 -27.70 5.07 12.36
N VAL A 81 -28.00 5.65 13.53
CA VAL A 81 -26.98 5.99 14.54
C VAL A 81 -26.20 4.75 15.02
N SER A 82 -26.87 3.59 15.10
CA SER A 82 -26.21 2.33 15.47
C SER A 82 -25.28 1.82 14.36
N GLU A 83 -25.67 1.95 13.10
CA GLU A 83 -24.83 1.62 11.94
C GLU A 83 -23.65 2.59 11.80
N GLN A 84 -23.87 3.89 12.00
CA GLN A 84 -22.80 4.88 12.03
C GLN A 84 -21.76 4.56 13.11
N ARG A 85 -22.18 4.08 14.29
CA ARG A 85 -21.26 3.64 15.33
C ARG A 85 -20.44 2.43 14.87
N LYS A 86 -21.08 1.42 14.27
CA LYS A 86 -20.37 0.25 13.70
C LYS A 86 -19.37 0.66 12.62
N ILE A 87 -19.75 1.62 11.76
CA ILE A 87 -18.85 2.16 10.72
C ILE A 87 -17.64 2.84 11.35
N SER A 88 -17.84 3.63 12.40
CA SER A 88 -16.74 4.29 13.12
C SER A 88 -15.81 3.27 13.79
N GLU A 89 -16.35 2.24 14.44
CA GLU A 89 -15.57 1.16 15.04
C GLU A 89 -14.75 0.39 13.99
N LEU A 90 -15.37 0.06 12.85
CA LEU A 90 -14.69 -0.58 11.73
C LEU A 90 -13.59 0.32 11.14
N LEU A 91 -13.83 1.62 11.00
CA LEU A 91 -12.82 2.55 10.50
C LEU A 91 -11.60 2.60 11.42
N ASP A 92 -11.79 2.57 12.74
CA ASP A 92 -10.69 2.53 13.70
C ASP A 92 -9.82 1.27 13.53
N GLU A 93 -10.45 0.12 13.31
CA GLU A 93 -9.74 -1.14 13.01
C GLU A 93 -9.00 -1.07 11.67
N MET A 94 -9.67 -0.61 10.61
CA MET A 94 -9.06 -0.48 9.29
C MET A 94 -7.89 0.53 9.28
N THR A 95 -7.95 1.58 10.10
CA THR A 95 -6.86 2.56 10.24
C THR A 95 -5.58 1.90 10.75
N ALA A 96 -5.68 0.92 11.66
CA ALA A 96 -4.52 0.18 12.14
C ALA A 96 -3.86 -0.62 10.99
N PHE A 97 -4.68 -1.31 10.19
CA PHE A 97 -4.19 -2.05 9.02
C PHE A 97 -3.62 -1.14 7.93
N ASP A 98 -4.19 0.06 7.71
CA ASP A 98 -3.65 1.05 6.77
C ASP A 98 -2.23 1.49 7.14
N VAL A 99 -1.98 1.73 8.43
CA VAL A 99 -0.61 2.04 8.87
C VAL A 99 0.32 0.85 8.69
N VAL A 100 -0.10 -0.36 9.07
CA VAL A 100 0.72 -1.57 8.96
C VAL A 100 1.09 -1.83 7.49
N THR A 101 0.11 -1.85 6.60
CA THR A 101 0.31 -2.09 5.17
C THR A 101 1.13 -0.97 4.52
N GLY A 102 0.91 0.29 4.89
CA GLY A 102 1.73 1.42 4.44
C GLY A 102 3.20 1.28 4.86
N LYS A 103 3.48 0.77 6.06
CA LYS A 103 4.86 0.46 6.49
C LYS A 103 5.48 -0.67 5.67
N LEU A 104 4.75 -1.75 5.41
CA LEU A 104 5.21 -2.87 4.59
C LEU A 104 5.55 -2.46 3.14
N GLN A 105 5.01 -1.33 2.67
CA GLN A 105 5.28 -0.76 1.35
C GLN A 105 6.50 0.16 1.29
N ARG A 106 7.22 0.38 2.39
CA ARG A 106 8.45 1.18 2.38
C ARG A 106 9.58 0.45 1.64
N HIS A 107 10.46 1.23 1.00
CA HIS A 107 11.59 0.71 0.24
C HIS A 107 12.68 0.08 1.13
N ASP A 108 12.81 0.57 2.37
CA ASP A 108 13.79 0.13 3.36
C ASP A 108 13.27 -1.04 4.24
N MET A 109 12.27 -1.77 3.76
CA MET A 109 11.67 -2.88 4.50
C MET A 109 12.53 -4.14 4.40
N THR A 110 13.00 -4.60 5.56
CA THR A 110 13.74 -5.86 5.72
C THR A 110 12.82 -6.97 6.22
N VAL A 111 13.16 -8.23 5.92
CA VAL A 111 12.42 -9.42 6.37
C VAL A 111 12.34 -9.45 7.90
N ALA A 112 13.41 -9.04 8.57
CA ALA A 112 13.44 -8.90 10.03
C ALA A 112 12.41 -7.89 10.58
N ASN A 113 12.21 -6.77 9.89
CA ASN A 113 11.20 -5.77 10.26
C ASN A 113 9.79 -6.24 9.93
N LEU A 114 9.62 -6.88 8.77
CA LEU A 114 8.35 -7.47 8.35
C LEU A 114 7.86 -8.50 9.37
N ARG A 115 8.72 -9.44 9.79
CA ARG A 115 8.37 -10.43 10.81
C ARG A 115 8.03 -9.81 12.16
N TYR A 116 8.75 -8.75 12.54
CA TYR A 116 8.40 -8.00 13.75
C TYR A 116 7.02 -7.32 13.66
N ILE A 117 6.65 -6.81 12.48
CA ILE A 117 5.31 -6.25 12.25
C ILE A 117 4.25 -7.36 12.32
N PHE A 118 4.50 -8.52 11.71
CA PHE A 118 3.59 -9.67 11.76
C PHE A 118 3.36 -10.17 13.18
N ASP A 119 4.40 -10.26 14.01
CA ASP A 119 4.26 -10.63 15.43
C ASP A 119 3.36 -9.65 16.20
N ILE A 120 3.41 -8.36 15.86
CA ILE A 120 2.52 -7.35 16.47
C ILE A 120 1.08 -7.54 16.00
N VAL A 121 0.87 -7.81 14.71
CA VAL A 121 -0.48 -8.08 14.19
C VAL A 121 -1.06 -9.34 14.82
N LEU A 122 -0.28 -10.42 14.90
CA LEU A 122 -0.71 -11.68 15.51
C LEU A 122 -1.01 -11.56 17.01
N TYR A 123 -0.41 -10.58 17.69
CA TYR A 123 -0.73 -10.30 19.09
C TYR A 123 -2.17 -9.77 19.27
N ASP A 124 -2.63 -8.92 18.35
CA ASP A 124 -3.97 -8.33 18.39
C ASP A 124 -5.01 -9.16 17.60
N TYR A 125 -4.56 -9.95 16.62
CA TYR A 125 -5.37 -10.73 15.67
C TYR A 125 -4.81 -12.14 15.51
N ASP A 126 -5.07 -12.99 16.51
CA ASP A 126 -4.65 -14.40 16.55
C ASP A 126 -5.17 -15.21 15.36
N ASN A 127 -6.38 -14.90 14.89
CA ASN A 127 -7.00 -15.51 13.72
C ASN A 127 -6.23 -15.35 12.39
N MET A 128 -5.18 -14.52 12.35
CA MET A 128 -4.31 -14.33 11.18
C MET A 128 -3.09 -15.26 11.13
N GLU A 129 -2.93 -16.16 12.11
CA GLU A 129 -1.79 -17.08 12.22
C GLU A 129 -1.54 -17.85 10.92
N LYS A 130 -2.60 -18.40 10.32
CA LYS A 130 -2.55 -19.13 9.03
C LYS A 130 -1.98 -18.33 7.84
N TYR A 131 -1.86 -17.01 7.95
CA TYR A 131 -1.32 -16.15 6.90
C TYR A 131 0.01 -15.48 7.28
N LEU A 132 0.24 -15.20 8.56
CA LEU A 132 1.37 -14.36 8.99
C LEU A 132 2.42 -15.12 9.81
N ALA A 133 2.12 -16.36 10.23
CA ALA A 133 3.05 -17.15 11.01
C ALA A 133 4.34 -17.46 10.23
N PRO A 134 5.49 -17.65 10.91
CA PRO A 134 6.75 -18.08 10.29
C PRO A 134 6.65 -19.38 9.50
N ASP A 135 5.74 -20.24 9.89
CA ASP A 135 5.47 -21.59 9.40
C ASP A 135 4.08 -21.73 8.76
N ALA A 136 3.45 -20.61 8.40
CA ALA A 136 2.20 -20.63 7.64
C ALA A 136 2.39 -21.34 6.29
N ASP A 137 1.39 -22.10 5.84
CA ASP A 137 1.45 -22.89 4.59
C ASP A 137 1.78 -22.07 3.34
N ILE A 138 1.51 -20.76 3.37
CA ILE A 138 1.82 -19.85 2.27
C ILE A 138 3.32 -19.49 2.17
N VAL A 139 4.12 -19.84 3.18
CA VAL A 139 5.55 -19.53 3.23
C VAL A 139 6.30 -20.67 2.54
N GLU A 140 6.75 -20.41 1.30
CA GLU A 140 7.44 -21.40 0.47
C GLU A 140 8.72 -21.98 1.11
N CYS A 141 9.50 -21.15 1.81
CA CYS A 141 10.76 -21.55 2.43
C CYS A 141 10.92 -20.96 3.84
N PRO A 142 10.26 -21.56 4.86
CA PRO A 142 10.26 -21.03 6.23
C PRO A 142 11.66 -20.89 6.84
N ASP A 143 12.53 -21.87 6.60
CA ASP A 143 13.90 -21.86 7.13
C ASP A 143 14.76 -20.77 6.51
N PHE A 144 14.63 -20.56 5.19
CA PHE A 144 15.34 -19.49 4.48
C PHE A 144 14.93 -18.13 5.04
N GLU A 145 13.63 -17.86 5.16
CA GLU A 145 13.14 -16.59 5.66
C GLU A 145 13.58 -16.33 7.11
N ARG A 146 13.57 -17.38 7.95
CA ARG A 146 14.04 -17.31 9.35
C ARG A 146 15.53 -16.97 9.43
N VAL A 147 16.37 -17.60 8.60
CA VAL A 147 17.81 -17.32 8.54
C VAL A 147 18.06 -15.92 7.99
N LEU A 148 17.34 -15.51 6.95
CA LEU A 148 17.44 -14.18 6.38
C LEU A 148 17.04 -13.10 7.40
N ALA A 149 15.94 -13.29 8.13
CA ALA A 149 15.52 -12.41 9.22
C ALA A 149 16.58 -12.33 10.35
N LYS A 150 17.30 -13.43 10.62
CA LYS A 150 18.42 -13.44 11.58
C LYS A 150 19.61 -12.62 11.10
N ILE A 151 20.01 -12.78 9.83
CA ILE A 151 21.14 -12.06 9.24
C ILE A 151 20.83 -10.56 9.19
N GLN A 152 19.70 -10.18 8.60
CA GLN A 152 19.24 -8.78 8.54
C GLN A 152 18.93 -8.20 9.93
N GLY A 153 18.67 -9.07 10.93
CA GLY A 153 18.39 -8.71 12.31
C GLY A 153 19.62 -8.54 13.21
N GLY A 154 20.84 -8.87 12.77
CA GLY A 154 22.06 -8.76 13.56
C GLY A 154 22.39 -9.95 14.47
N GLY A 155 21.85 -11.15 14.18
CA GLY A 155 22.29 -12.42 14.77
C GLY A 155 21.55 -12.91 16.04
N ASP A 156 20.81 -12.06 16.76
CA ASP A 156 20.10 -12.47 17.98
C ASP A 156 18.57 -12.52 17.75
N PHE A 157 18.06 -13.67 17.31
CA PHE A 157 16.61 -13.93 17.24
C PHE A 157 16.07 -14.59 18.52
N THR A 158 16.86 -14.65 19.59
CA THR A 158 16.48 -15.24 20.88
C THR A 158 15.60 -14.34 21.75
N LEU A 159 15.32 -13.10 21.35
CA LEU A 159 14.60 -12.14 22.21
C LEU A 159 13.13 -11.85 21.82
N LEU A 160 12.57 -12.52 20.81
CA LEU A 160 11.18 -12.25 20.39
C LEU A 160 10.10 -12.82 21.34
N ARG A 161 10.47 -13.56 22.39
CA ARG A 161 9.52 -14.07 23.38
C ARG A 161 9.51 -13.31 24.72
N ASN A 162 10.60 -12.64 25.10
CA ASN A 162 10.81 -12.25 26.50
C ASN A 162 10.54 -10.77 26.86
N ASP A 163 10.36 -9.87 25.89
CA ASP A 163 10.03 -8.45 26.18
C ASP A 163 8.56 -8.09 25.88
N ARG A 164 7.64 -9.00 26.21
CA ARG A 164 6.19 -8.76 26.10
C ARG A 164 5.68 -7.97 27.31
N LYS A 165 5.98 -6.67 27.37
CA LYS A 165 5.17 -5.75 28.18
C LYS A 165 3.95 -5.33 27.37
N THR A 166 2.79 -5.76 27.88
CA THR A 166 1.43 -5.51 27.43
C THR A 166 1.16 -4.04 27.09
N PRO A 167 0.85 -3.69 25.83
CA PRO A 167 0.14 -2.46 25.54
C PRO A 167 -1.36 -2.73 25.73
N ASN A 168 -1.98 -2.05 26.70
CA ASN A 168 -3.45 -2.08 26.88
C ASN A 168 -4.19 -1.84 25.55
N LYS A 169 -5.30 -2.57 25.35
CA LYS A 169 -6.20 -2.53 24.18
C LYS A 169 -6.77 -1.13 23.84
N SER A 170 -6.52 -0.11 24.65
CA SER A 170 -7.05 1.25 24.54
C SER A 170 -6.18 2.24 23.77
N LYS A 171 -5.14 1.80 23.04
CA LYS A 171 -4.18 2.70 22.36
C LYS A 171 -3.91 2.35 20.90
N ARG A 172 -4.95 1.95 20.15
CA ARG A 172 -4.87 1.62 18.71
C ARG A 172 -4.28 2.75 17.84
N LYS A 173 -4.44 4.02 18.24
CA LYS A 173 -3.86 5.19 17.56
C LYS A 173 -2.39 5.49 17.93
N ARG A 174 -1.93 5.10 19.14
CA ARG A 174 -0.52 5.28 19.58
C ARG A 174 0.39 4.10 19.21
N ALA A 175 -0.18 2.98 18.76
CA ALA A 175 0.58 1.80 18.35
C ALA A 175 1.42 2.09 17.08
N ALA A 176 0.91 2.89 16.14
CA ALA A 176 1.58 3.28 14.91
C ALA A 176 2.91 4.03 15.13
N GLU A 177 2.88 5.10 15.93
CA GLU A 177 4.03 5.92 16.28
C GLU A 177 5.00 5.16 17.20
N ALA A 178 4.47 4.41 18.17
CA ALA A 178 5.28 3.54 19.03
C ALA A 178 5.99 2.43 18.25
N LEU A 179 5.38 1.93 17.17
CA LEU A 179 5.95 0.90 16.30
C LEU A 179 7.06 1.50 15.41
N ASP A 180 6.94 2.75 14.97
CA ASP A 180 8.02 3.45 14.24
C ASP A 180 9.20 3.77 15.17
N GLU A 181 8.92 4.23 16.40
CA GLU A 181 9.95 4.47 17.40
C GLU A 181 10.64 3.15 17.83
N LYS A 182 9.88 2.05 17.96
CA LYS A 182 10.43 0.71 18.25
C LYS A 182 11.24 0.16 17.08
N ILE A 183 10.77 0.30 15.84
CA ILE A 183 11.53 -0.11 14.64
C ILE A 183 12.81 0.72 14.52
N SER A 184 12.73 2.04 14.69
CA SER A 184 13.87 2.95 14.58
C SER A 184 14.91 2.74 15.69
N LYS A 185 14.47 2.56 16.95
CA LYS A 185 15.36 2.19 18.07
C LYS A 185 16.02 0.82 17.84
N LYS A 186 15.28 -0.14 17.28
CA LYS A 186 15.82 -1.47 16.95
C LYS A 186 16.79 -1.40 15.77
N ALA A 187 16.48 -0.63 14.72
CA ALA A 187 17.37 -0.37 13.59
C ALA A 187 18.68 0.30 14.03
N ARG A 188 18.63 1.29 14.93
CA ARG A 188 19.84 1.92 15.50
C ARG A 188 20.70 0.96 16.31
N LYS A 189 20.09 0.03 17.08
CA LYS A 189 20.82 -1.04 17.79
C LYS A 189 21.42 -2.10 16.85
N ARG A 190 20.93 -2.24 15.62
CA ARG A 190 21.43 -3.21 14.62
C ARG A 190 22.71 -2.76 13.93
N SER A 191 22.91 -1.45 13.75
CA SER A 191 24.10 -0.88 13.07
C SER A 191 25.43 -1.15 13.78
N THR A 192 25.40 -1.65 15.03
CA THR A 192 26.59 -1.80 15.87
C THR A 192 27.22 -3.19 15.83
N ARG A 193 26.54 -4.22 15.29
CA ARG A 193 27.07 -5.60 15.20
C ARG A 193 27.29 -5.99 13.74
N GLN A 194 28.54 -6.05 13.32
CA GLN A 194 28.91 -6.63 12.02
C GLN A 194 28.66 -8.14 12.06
N SER A 195 27.82 -8.63 11.14
CA SER A 195 27.55 -10.05 10.99
C SER A 195 28.70 -10.71 10.21
N LYS A 196 28.99 -11.99 10.49
CA LYS A 196 29.98 -12.78 9.71
C LYS A 196 29.55 -12.99 8.25
N TYR A 197 28.27 -12.82 7.96
CA TYR A 197 27.67 -13.07 6.66
C TYR A 197 27.64 -11.80 5.81
N LEU A 198 27.58 -11.99 4.48
CA LEU A 198 27.37 -10.92 3.53
C LEU A 198 26.15 -10.09 3.91
N ASP A 199 26.23 -8.79 3.66
CA ASP A 199 25.09 -7.92 3.84
C ASP A 199 23.94 -8.38 2.94
N SER A 200 22.79 -8.67 3.55
CA SER A 200 21.57 -9.12 2.87
C SER A 200 20.52 -8.03 2.83
N SER A 201 20.89 -6.77 3.12
CA SER A 201 20.02 -5.60 3.04
C SER A 201 19.41 -5.37 1.64
N TRP A 202 20.09 -5.85 0.59
CA TRP A 202 19.63 -5.74 -0.80
C TRP A 202 18.47 -6.67 -1.14
N ILE A 203 18.18 -7.69 -0.32
CA ILE A 203 17.04 -8.59 -0.53
C ILE A 203 15.78 -7.91 0.03
N PRO A 204 14.83 -7.48 -0.81
CA PRO A 204 13.63 -6.81 -0.35
C PRO A 204 12.71 -7.79 0.38
N ALA A 205 12.01 -7.31 1.40
CA ALA A 205 11.06 -8.13 2.16
C ALA A 205 9.71 -8.32 1.46
N THR A 206 9.34 -7.42 0.57
CA THR A 206 8.03 -7.41 -0.11
C THR A 206 8.21 -7.22 -1.61
N SER A 207 7.26 -7.76 -2.37
CA SER A 207 7.19 -7.60 -3.84
C SER A 207 6.72 -6.22 -4.29
N VAL A 208 6.64 -5.23 -3.40
CA VAL A 208 6.15 -3.88 -3.70
C VAL A 208 7.02 -3.18 -4.76
N VAL A 209 8.32 -3.47 -4.80
CA VAL A 209 9.22 -2.98 -5.85
C VAL A 209 8.77 -3.51 -7.23
N VAL A 210 8.34 -4.77 -7.30
CA VAL A 210 7.84 -5.41 -8.52
C VAL A 210 6.49 -4.82 -8.95
N GLU A 211 5.58 -4.54 -8.01
CA GLU A 211 4.31 -3.88 -8.33
C GLU A 211 4.50 -2.45 -8.89
N ARG A 212 5.44 -1.69 -8.32
CA ARG A 212 5.81 -0.36 -8.82
C ARG A 212 6.46 -0.46 -10.19
N PHE A 213 7.28 -1.47 -10.42
CA PHE A 213 7.84 -1.77 -11.74
C PHE A 213 6.73 -2.00 -12.77
N PHE A 214 5.79 -2.93 -12.53
CA PHE A 214 4.69 -3.18 -13.47
C PHE A 214 3.76 -1.98 -13.66
N SER A 215 3.57 -1.17 -12.64
CA SER A 215 2.85 0.11 -12.76
C SER A 215 3.57 1.08 -13.70
N THR A 216 4.90 1.13 -13.63
CA THR A 216 5.75 1.94 -14.52
C THR A 216 5.72 1.41 -15.96
N VAL A 217 5.76 0.08 -16.13
CA VAL A 217 5.60 -0.58 -17.44
C VAL A 217 4.26 -0.20 -18.07
N LYS A 218 3.16 -0.36 -17.31
CA LYS A 218 1.81 -0.02 -17.76
C LYS A 218 1.70 1.45 -18.19
N SER A 219 2.27 2.36 -17.41
CA SER A 219 2.31 3.79 -17.75
C SER A 219 3.16 4.08 -18.99
N THR A 220 4.19 3.29 -19.23
CA THR A 220 5.10 3.51 -20.37
C THR A 220 4.49 3.02 -21.68
N ILE A 221 3.82 1.86 -21.68
CA ILE A 221 3.04 1.39 -22.84
C ILE A 221 1.92 2.41 -23.15
N GLY A 222 1.15 2.81 -22.14
CA GLY A 222 0.05 3.76 -22.32
C GLY A 222 -0.98 3.30 -23.37
N TYR A 223 -1.86 4.21 -23.79
CA TYR A 223 -2.87 3.89 -24.82
C TYR A 223 -2.30 3.94 -26.24
N LEU A 224 -1.38 4.88 -26.50
CA LEU A 224 -0.88 5.20 -27.84
C LEU A 224 0.35 4.38 -28.26
N ARG A 225 1.03 3.67 -27.35
CA ARG A 225 2.24 2.88 -27.67
C ARG A 225 1.99 1.38 -27.57
N LYS A 226 0.75 0.95 -27.83
CA LYS A 226 0.36 -0.47 -27.85
C LYS A 226 1.01 -1.28 -28.99
N SER A 227 1.47 -0.61 -30.04
CA SER A 227 2.22 -1.23 -31.13
C SER A 227 3.71 -1.43 -30.82
N MET A 228 4.18 -1.02 -29.64
CA MET A 228 5.57 -1.24 -29.21
C MET A 228 5.83 -2.74 -29.03
N SER A 229 6.93 -3.23 -29.58
CA SER A 229 7.33 -4.63 -29.40
C SER A 229 7.79 -4.90 -27.97
N SER A 230 7.77 -6.17 -27.56
CA SER A 230 8.21 -6.58 -26.21
C SER A 230 9.69 -6.27 -25.99
N GLU A 231 10.52 -6.47 -27.01
CA GLU A 231 11.97 -6.20 -26.99
C GLU A 231 12.22 -4.71 -26.78
N THR A 232 11.51 -3.87 -27.52
CA THR A 232 11.61 -2.41 -27.40
C THR A 232 11.21 -1.95 -26.00
N LEU A 233 10.12 -2.49 -25.47
CA LEU A 233 9.66 -2.19 -24.11
C LEU A 233 10.70 -2.60 -23.07
N GLN A 234 11.29 -3.79 -23.21
CA GLN A 234 12.32 -4.29 -22.29
C GLN A 234 13.53 -3.36 -22.25
N VAL A 235 14.04 -2.94 -23.41
CA VAL A 235 15.17 -2.01 -23.50
C VAL A 235 14.83 -0.66 -22.85
N ILE A 236 13.64 -0.11 -23.13
CA ILE A 236 13.19 1.15 -22.52
C ILE A 236 13.10 1.03 -21.00
N MET A 237 12.56 -0.08 -20.48
CA MET A 237 12.48 -0.31 -19.03
C MET A 237 13.85 -0.48 -18.40
N PHE A 238 14.75 -1.22 -19.04
CA PHE A 238 16.13 -1.40 -18.57
C PHE A 238 16.86 -0.06 -18.46
N LEU A 239 16.81 0.76 -19.50
CA LEU A 239 17.43 2.09 -19.50
C LEU A 239 16.80 3.01 -18.45
N LYS A 240 15.47 2.99 -18.31
CA LYS A 240 14.75 3.85 -17.38
C LYS A 240 15.05 3.53 -15.91
N LEU A 241 15.18 2.25 -15.56
CA LEU A 241 15.46 1.83 -14.19
C LEU A 241 16.93 2.00 -13.81
N ASN A 242 17.83 1.89 -14.79
CA ASN A 242 19.27 1.99 -14.59
C ASN A 242 19.82 3.34 -15.06
N TRP A 243 18.96 4.36 -15.19
CA TRP A 243 19.36 5.65 -15.77
C TRP A 243 20.53 6.28 -15.02
N ASP A 244 20.52 6.17 -13.69
CA ASP A 244 21.60 6.65 -12.83
C ASP A 244 22.92 5.93 -13.14
N LEU A 245 22.90 4.61 -13.40
CA LEU A 245 24.08 3.84 -13.77
C LEU A 245 24.57 4.17 -15.19
N VAL A 246 23.64 4.41 -16.12
CA VAL A 246 23.97 4.74 -17.51
C VAL A 246 24.54 6.16 -17.64
N THR A 247 24.21 7.05 -16.71
CA THR A 247 24.68 8.44 -16.68
C THR A 247 25.85 8.69 -15.73
N LEU A 248 26.28 7.66 -14.98
CA LEU A 248 27.49 7.74 -14.16
C LEU A 248 28.70 8.02 -15.05
N ALA A 249 29.47 9.06 -14.68
CA ALA A 249 30.68 9.45 -15.39
C ALA A 249 31.69 8.30 -15.50
N ASP A 250 31.75 7.43 -14.49
CA ASP A 250 32.63 6.25 -14.46
C ASP A 250 32.25 5.22 -15.52
N VAL A 251 30.95 4.99 -15.72
CA VAL A 251 30.44 4.07 -16.75
C VAL A 251 30.67 4.67 -18.14
N SER A 252 30.43 5.98 -18.29
CA SER A 252 30.75 6.70 -19.52
C SER A 252 32.25 6.61 -19.87
N SER A 253 33.12 6.76 -18.88
CA SER A 253 34.58 6.68 -19.06
C SER A 253 35.03 5.26 -19.42
N ALA A 254 34.46 4.23 -18.80
CA ALA A 254 34.73 2.83 -19.14
C ALA A 254 34.26 2.45 -20.55
N ILE A 255 33.14 3.03 -21.02
CA ILE A 255 32.65 2.84 -22.39
C ILE A 255 33.57 3.51 -23.42
N VAL A 256 34.12 4.68 -23.11
CA VAL A 256 35.10 5.35 -23.98
C VAL A 256 36.38 4.53 -24.05
N GLN A 257 36.92 4.10 -22.91
CA GLN A 257 38.13 3.26 -22.86
C GLN A 257 37.98 1.92 -23.59
N SER A 258 36.81 1.27 -23.53
CA SER A 258 36.60 0.01 -24.25
C SER A 258 36.53 0.18 -25.77
N LYS A 259 36.07 1.35 -26.26
CA LYS A 259 36.12 1.68 -27.69
C LYS A 259 37.55 1.95 -28.14
N ASP A 260 38.30 2.73 -27.37
CA ASP A 260 39.70 3.04 -27.68
C ASP A 260 40.56 1.78 -27.73
N ASN A 261 40.35 0.82 -26.81
CA ASN A 261 41.07 -0.45 -26.80
C ASN A 261 40.72 -1.36 -27.98
N ASN A 262 39.45 -1.40 -28.40
CA ASN A 262 39.03 -2.17 -29.58
C ASN A 262 39.59 -1.58 -30.87
N GLU A 263 39.71 -0.25 -30.98
CA GLU A 263 40.32 0.39 -32.15
C GLU A 263 41.84 0.14 -32.21
N GLN A 264 42.51 0.06 -31.06
CA GLN A 264 43.93 -0.30 -30.99
C GLN A 264 44.19 -1.77 -31.35
N GLU A 265 43.35 -2.71 -30.89
CA GLU A 265 43.48 -4.14 -31.26
C GLU A 265 43.24 -4.39 -32.76
N VAL A 266 42.38 -3.60 -33.40
CA VAL A 266 42.14 -3.70 -34.86
C VAL A 266 43.29 -3.09 -35.65
N ALA A 267 43.92 -2.01 -35.15
CA ALA A 267 45.08 -1.39 -35.77
C ALA A 267 46.39 -2.21 -35.62
N GLU A 268 46.50 -3.06 -34.61
CA GLU A 268 47.65 -3.98 -34.43
C GLU A 268 47.54 -5.28 -35.24
N GLN A 269 46.41 -5.53 -35.90
CA GLN A 269 46.15 -6.73 -36.72
C GLN A 269 46.22 -6.47 -38.24
N GLU A 270 46.48 -5.24 -38.67
CA GLU A 270 46.80 -4.85 -40.06
C GLU A 270 48.32 -4.64 -40.26
#